data_AF-A0A2U3Q5K3-F1
#
_entry.id   AF-A0A2U3Q5K3-F1
#
_cell.length_a   1.000
_cell.length_b   1.000
_cell.length_c   1.000
_cell.angle_alpha   90.00
_cell.angle_beta   90.00
_cell.angle_gamma   90.00
#
_symmetry.space_group_name_H-M   'P 1'
#
loop_
_entity.id
_entity.type
_entity.pdbx_description
1 polymer ?
#
loop_
_entity_poly.entity_id
_entity_poly.type
_entity_poly.pdbx_seq_one_letter_code
_entity_poly.pdbx_strand_id
1 'polypeptide(L)' 'METLRLLFSDLDILDLDQEDARAAGEIRAELAKHGTPIGPYDILSAGQAMARGLPLVSNNTAEFQRIAGLRLEDWTRD' A
#
# COMPACT_ATOMS: atom_id res chain seq x y z
N MET A 1 7.97 -22.82 -3.90
CA MET A 1 8.78 -22.18 -2.83
C MET A 1 10.05 -21.54 -3.37
N GLU A 2 10.82 -22.21 -4.24
CA GLU A 2 12.07 -21.66 -4.81
C GLU A 2 11.90 -20.34 -5.58
N THR A 3 10.86 -20.21 -6.42
CA THR A 3 10.60 -19.00 -7.21
C THR A 3 10.35 -17.76 -6.34
N LEU A 4 9.60 -17.89 -5.24
CA LEU A 4 9.38 -16.78 -4.30
C LEU A 4 10.66 -16.40 -3.57
N ARG A 5 11.49 -17.39 -3.21
CA ARG A 5 12.80 -17.13 -2.60
C ARG A 5 13.71 -16.32 -3.52
N LEU A 6 13.74 -16.65 -4.81
CA LEU A 6 14.53 -15.93 -5.81
C LEU A 6 13.97 -14.53 -6.08
N LEU A 7 12.65 -14.35 -6.05
CA LEU A 7 12.06 -13.00 -6.19
C LEU A 7 12.50 -12.08 -5.05
N PHE A 8 12.52 -12.58 -3.82
CA PHE A 8 12.85 -11.78 -2.64
C PHE A 8 14.35 -11.65 -2.37
N SER A 9 15.24 -12.28 -3.15
CA SER A 9 16.69 -12.17 -2.90
C SER A 9 17.27 -10.80 -3.25
N ASP A 10 16.60 -10.08 -4.16
CA ASP A 10 17.04 -8.78 -4.67
C ASP A 10 16.14 -7.62 -4.19
N LEU A 11 15.22 -7.90 -3.26
CA LEU A 11 14.26 -6.92 -2.73
C LEU A 11 14.40 -6.80 -1.22
N ASP A 12 14.41 -5.56 -0.73
CA ASP A 12 14.32 -5.30 0.70
C ASP A 12 12.92 -5.65 1.21
N ILE A 13 12.87 -6.54 2.20
CA ILE A 13 11.62 -6.89 2.89
C ILE A 13 11.48 -6.00 4.12
N LEU A 14 10.41 -5.22 4.13
CA LEU A 14 10.12 -4.26 5.18
C LEU A 14 9.09 -4.83 6.15
N ASP A 15 9.44 -4.96 7.42
CA ASP A 15 8.50 -5.34 8.47
C ASP A 15 7.42 -4.27 8.62
N LEU A 16 6.16 -4.69 8.84
CA LEU A 16 5.08 -3.77 9.18
C LEU A 16 5.23 -3.34 10.64
N ASP A 17 5.48 -2.05 10.86
CA ASP A 17 5.67 -1.50 12.20
C ASP A 17 4.43 -0.74 12.73
N GLN A 18 4.58 -0.13 13.91
CA GLN A 18 3.51 0.60 14.57
C GLN A 18 3.08 1.87 13.81
N GLU A 19 4.02 2.54 13.14
CA GLU A 19 3.73 3.78 12.41
C GLU A 19 3.02 3.47 11.08
N ASP A 20 3.45 2.39 10.40
CA ASP A 20 2.74 1.83 9.26
C ASP A 20 1.28 1.49 9.61
N ALA A 21 1.07 0.82 10.75
CA ALA A 21 -0.25 0.45 11.25
C ALA A 21 -1.10 1.66 11.66
N ARG A 22 -0.49 2.72 12.21
CA ARG A 22 -1.17 3.98 12.53
C ARG A 22 -1.69 4.65 11.26
N ALA A 23 -0.83 4.80 10.25
CA ALA A 23 -1.22 5.38 8.95
C ALA A 23 -2.31 4.54 8.26
N ALA A 24 -2.22 3.21 8.32
CA ALA A 24 -3.25 2.30 7.83
C ALA A 24 -4.61 2.54 8.53
N GLY A 25 -4.62 2.76 9.84
CA GLY A 25 -5.82 3.08 10.62
C GLY A 25 -6.46 4.40 10.20
N GLU A 26 -5.65 5.43 9.97
CA GLU A 26 -6.10 6.75 9.49
C GLU A 26 -6.72 6.67 8.10
N ILE A 27 -6.06 5.97 7.17
CA ILE A 27 -6.58 5.69 5.82
C ILE A 27 -7.93 4.97 5.91
N ARG A 28 -8.01 3.91 6.72
CA ARG A 28 -9.24 3.13 6.89
C ARG A 28 -10.39 3.99 7.41
N ALA A 29 -10.12 4.83 8.40
CA ALA A 29 -11.12 5.72 8.98
C ALA A 29 -11.65 6.72 7.94
N GLU A 30 -10.75 7.31 7.15
CA GLU A 30 -11.12 8.29 6.13
C GLU A 30 -11.92 7.67 4.97
N LEU A 31 -11.49 6.50 4.47
CA LEU A 31 -12.24 5.77 3.44
C LEU A 31 -13.61 5.32 3.93
N ALA A 32 -13.72 4.89 5.19
CA ALA A 32 -14.99 4.50 5.81
C ALA A 32 -15.94 5.71 5.93
N LYS A 33 -15.43 6.88 6.32
CA LYS A 33 -16.20 8.13 6.38
C LYS A 33 -16.76 8.53 5.02
N HIS A 34 -16.04 8.23 3.93
CA HIS A 34 -16.46 8.51 2.56
C HIS A 34 -17.26 7.38 1.90
N GLY A 35 -17.51 6.26 2.61
CA GLY A 35 -18.24 5.12 2.07
C GLY A 35 -17.52 4.41 0.91
N THR A 36 -16.19 4.50 0.85
CA THR A 36 -15.36 3.95 -0.25
C THR A 36 -14.26 3.00 0.25
N PRO A 37 -14.62 1.94 1.00
CA PRO A 37 -13.63 1.00 1.54
C PRO A 37 -12.83 0.32 0.42
N ILE A 38 -11.61 -0.09 0.75
CA ILE A 38 -10.73 -0.95 -0.08
C ILE A 38 -10.33 -2.19 0.73
N GLY A 39 -9.64 -3.13 0.10
CA GLY A 39 -9.21 -4.37 0.74
C GLY A 39 -8.39 -4.14 2.03
N PRO A 40 -8.53 -4.98 3.08
CA PRO A 40 -7.84 -4.77 4.35
C PRO A 40 -6.31 -4.87 4.22
N TYR A 41 -5.78 -5.71 3.32
CA TYR A 41 -4.33 -5.78 3.05
C TYR A 41 -3.84 -4.58 2.22
N ASP A 42 -4.67 -4.07 1.30
CA ASP A 42 -4.37 -2.86 0.53
C ASP A 42 -4.25 -1.65 1.47
N ILE A 43 -5.09 -1.56 2.49
CA ILE A 43 -4.97 -0.55 3.55
C ILE A 43 -3.62 -0.64 4.26
N LEU A 44 -3.13 -1.84 4.58
CA LEU A 44 -1.83 -2.02 5.24
C LEU A 44 -0.67 -1.62 4.31
N SER A 45 -0.70 -2.06 3.05
CA SER A 45 0.30 -1.67 2.05
C SER A 45 0.34 -0.16 1.80
N ALA A 46 -0.84 0.48 1.70
CA ALA A 46 -0.93 1.92 1.55
C ALA A 46 -0.49 2.67 2.82
N GLY A 47 -0.83 2.15 3.99
CA GLY A 47 -0.39 2.70 5.27
C GLY A 47 1.13 2.69 5.40
N GLN A 48 1.77 1.55 5.09
CA GLN A 48 3.23 1.43 5.08
C GLN A 48 3.89 2.37 4.06
N ALA A 49 3.37 2.43 2.83
CA ALA A 49 3.91 3.34 1.81
C ALA A 49 3.77 4.82 2.22
N MET A 50 2.63 5.20 2.81
CA MET A 50 2.37 6.55 3.29
C MET A 50 3.29 6.94 4.46
N ALA A 51 3.38 6.09 5.48
CA ALA A 51 4.19 6.33 6.67
C ALA A 51 5.68 6.50 6.33
N ARG A 52 6.17 5.74 5.34
CA ARG A 52 7.57 5.75 4.92
C ARG A 52 7.89 6.75 3.83
N GLY A 53 6.88 7.45 3.30
CA GLY A 53 7.05 8.33 2.16
C GLY A 53 7.67 7.59 0.98
N LEU A 54 7.07 6.46 0.58
CA LEU A 54 7.44 5.65 -0.59
C LEU A 54 6.33 5.70 -1.65
N PRO A 55 6.62 5.54 -2.95
CA PRO A 55 5.59 5.27 -3.94
C PRO A 55 5.03 3.85 -3.75
N LEU A 56 3.72 3.70 -3.90
CA LEU A 56 3.07 2.39 -4.01
C LEU A 56 2.92 2.04 -5.48
N VAL A 57 3.49 0.91 -5.91
CA VAL A 57 3.35 0.40 -7.28
C VAL A 57 2.20 -0.61 -7.31
N SER A 58 1.18 -0.38 -8.13
CA SER A 58 0.05 -1.30 -8.25
C SER A 58 -0.67 -1.16 -9.59
N ASN A 59 -1.15 -2.27 -10.14
CA ASN A 59 -2.11 -2.27 -11.25
C ASN A 59 -3.57 -2.09 -10.76
N ASN A 60 -3.83 -2.16 -9.46
CA ASN A 60 -5.16 -1.91 -8.85
C ASN A 60 -5.37 -0.41 -8.59
N THR A 61 -5.09 0.43 -9.58
CA THR A 61 -5.04 1.89 -9.38
C THR A 61 -6.38 2.50 -8.97
N ALA A 62 -7.50 1.92 -9.41
CA ALA A 62 -8.84 2.44 -9.12
C ALA A 62 -9.21 2.44 -7.63
N GLU A 63 -8.64 1.53 -6.84
CA GLU A 63 -8.83 1.51 -5.39
C GLU A 63 -7.87 2.47 -4.69
N PHE A 64 -6.57 2.40 -5.00
CA PHE A 64 -5.56 3.22 -4.33
C PHE A 64 -5.68 4.72 -4.62
N GLN A 65 -6.23 5.12 -5.77
CA GLN A 65 -6.50 6.53 -6.07
C GLN A 65 -7.49 7.21 -5.11
N ARG A 66 -8.25 6.43 -4.32
CA ARG A 66 -9.17 6.96 -3.30
C ARG A 66 -8.43 7.51 -2.07
N ILE A 67 -7.15 7.17 -1.90
CA ILE A 67 -6.33 7.60 -0.76
C ILE A 67 -5.63 8.91 -1.11
N ALA A 68 -6.09 10.00 -0.51
CA ALA A 68 -5.47 11.31 -0.70
C ALA A 68 -4.01 11.31 -0.20
N GLY A 69 -3.10 11.88 -0.99
CA GLY A 69 -1.68 12.00 -0.65
C GLY A 69 -0.82 10.76 -0.94
N LEU A 70 -1.43 9.63 -1.32
CA LEU A 70 -0.68 8.43 -1.69
C LEU A 70 -0.02 8.63 -3.05
N ARG A 71 1.31 8.46 -3.13
CA ARG A 71 2.03 8.43 -4.40
C ARG A 71 1.86 7.05 -5.02
N LEU A 72 1.19 6.98 -6.17
CA LEU A 72 0.81 5.74 -6.83
C LEU A 72 1.41 5.67 -8.24
N GLU A 73 2.02 4.54 -8.56
CA GLU A 73 2.60 4.25 -9.87
C GLU A 73 1.99 2.96 -10.46
N ASP A 74 1.83 2.91 -11.79
CA ASP A 74 1.34 1.75 -12.53
C ASP A 74 2.31 1.38 -13.65
N TRP A 75 3.22 0.46 -13.35
CA TRP A 75 4.25 0.01 -14.29
C TRP A 75 3.70 -0.92 -15.39
N THR A 76 2.40 -1.23 -15.40
CA THR A 76 1.79 -2.04 -16.47
C THR A 76 1.37 -1.20 -17.68
N ARG A 77 1.46 0.12 -17.55
CA ARG A 77 1.03 1.09 -18.56
C ARG A 77 2.17 1.73 -19.35
N ASP A 78 3.39 1.27 -19.14
CA ASP A 78 4.62 1.66 -19.85
C ASP A 78 5.07 0.60 -20.86
#